data_AF-A0A086L5U8-F1
#
_entry.id   AF-A0A086L5U8-F1
#
_cell.length_a   1.000
_cell.length_b   1.000
_cell.length_c   1.000
_cell.angle_alpha   90.00
_cell.angle_beta   90.00
_cell.angle_gamma   90.00
#
_symmetry.space_group_name_H-M   'P 1'
#
loop_
_entity.id
_entity.type
_entity.pdbx_description
1 polymer ?
#
loop_
_entity_poly.entity_id
_entity_poly.type
_entity_poly.pdbx_seq_one_letter_code
_entity_poly.pdbx_strand_id
1 'polypeptide(L)'
;AIFVIVVLSTYPLMLYPATGIVEERLLPYVVTSCRWALQLASVTIRIILVLSTLAMATLGKHQLGGLVSLIGAVCGVPLAFIFPALMHLKLRRPQQFLRRLSHYLIVLSGFAVQGFSVYNTISGWHRKSDYGSACPNVNLSD
;
A
#
# COMPACT_ATOMS: atom_id res chain seq x y z
N ALA A 1 23.71 -3.72 10.48
CA ALA A 1 24.10 -2.44 9.85
C ALA A 1 23.64 -2.33 8.39
N ILE A 2 23.96 -3.30 7.53
CA ILE A 2 23.66 -3.24 6.08
C ILE A 2 22.15 -3.04 5.79
N PHE A 3 21.26 -3.76 6.48
CA PHE A 3 19.80 -3.60 6.31
C PHE A 3 19.30 -2.17 6.57
N VAL A 4 19.86 -1.49 7.57
CA VAL A 4 19.46 -0.13 7.92
C VAL A 4 19.84 0.85 6.80
N ILE A 5 21.03 0.68 6.23
CA ILE A 5 21.51 1.50 5.10
C ILE A 5 20.61 1.29 3.87
N VAL A 6 20.25 0.04 3.57
CA VAL A 6 19.35 -0.28 2.45
C VAL A 6 17.98 0.37 2.64
N VAL A 7 17.38 0.27 3.82
CA VAL A 7 16.06 0.86 4.11
C VAL A 7 16.12 2.39 4.06
N LEU A 8 17.15 3.00 4.66
CA LEU A 8 17.36 4.46 4.62
C LEU A 8 17.59 4.98 3.21
N SER A 9 18.18 4.20 2.31
CA SER A 9 18.38 4.57 0.91
C SER A 9 17.14 4.30 0.05
N THR A 10 16.39 3.24 0.36
CA THR A 10 15.18 2.87 -0.39
C THR A 10 14.04 3.86 -0.15
N TYR A 11 13.88 4.35 1.08
CA TYR A 11 12.82 5.29 1.43
C TYR A 11 12.83 6.60 0.60
N PRO A 12 13.95 7.34 0.46
CA PRO A 12 13.99 8.55 -0.37
C PRO A 12 13.82 8.23 -1.87
N LEU A 13 14.30 7.07 -2.34
CA LEU A 13 14.17 6.65 -3.74
C LEU A 13 12.70 6.37 -4.10
N MET A 14 11.97 5.68 -3.21
CA MET A 14 10.53 5.42 -3.38
C MET A 14 9.66 6.67 -3.19
N LEU A 15 10.11 7.65 -2.39
CA LEU A 15 9.36 8.89 -2.19
C LEU A 15 9.37 9.80 -3.43
N TYR A 16 10.42 9.74 -4.26
CA TYR A 16 10.56 10.56 -5.47
C TYR A 16 9.37 10.42 -6.45
N PRO A 17 8.97 9.20 -6.89
CA PRO A 17 7.80 9.03 -7.75
C PRO A 17 6.49 9.30 -7.01
N ALA A 18 6.40 8.97 -5.70
CA ALA A 18 5.20 9.19 -4.91
C ALA A 18 4.86 10.69 -4.82
N THR A 19 5.85 11.55 -4.56
CA THR A 19 5.63 13.00 -4.52
C THR A 19 5.23 13.56 -5.87
N GLY A 20 5.83 13.08 -6.97
CA GLY A 20 5.48 13.55 -8.31
C GLY A 20 4.03 13.23 -8.71
N ILE A 21 3.55 12.03 -8.40
CA ILE A 21 2.16 11.63 -8.67
C ILE A 21 1.18 12.44 -7.81
N VAL A 22 1.49 12.65 -6.52
CA VAL A 22 0.63 13.43 -5.63
C VAL A 22 0.59 14.90 -6.06
N GLU A 23 1.73 15.48 -6.45
CA GLU A 23 1.80 16.83 -7.00
C GLU A 23 0.95 16.97 -8.26
N GLU A 24 1.05 16.07 -9.24
CA GLU A 24 0.21 16.11 -10.47
C GLU A 24 -1.29 16.12 -10.14
N ARG A 25 -1.71 15.42 -9.08
CA ARG A 25 -3.10 15.36 -8.64
C ARG A 25 -3.55 16.55 -7.80
N LEU A 26 -2.62 17.18 -7.08
CA LEU A 26 -2.92 18.28 -6.15
C LEU A 26 -2.70 19.67 -6.79
N LEU A 27 -1.79 19.80 -7.76
CA LEU A 27 -1.54 21.00 -8.58
C LEU A 27 -2.81 21.60 -9.21
N PRO A 28 -3.78 20.83 -9.76
CA PRO A 28 -5.03 21.41 -10.25
C PRO A 28 -5.96 21.90 -9.13
N TYR A 29 -5.76 21.48 -7.87
CA TYR A 29 -6.52 21.96 -6.72
C TYR A 29 -5.88 23.20 -6.09
N VAL A 30 -4.55 23.31 -6.17
CA VAL A 30 -3.75 24.45 -5.72
C VAL A 30 -3.51 25.39 -6.91
N VAL A 31 -4.58 25.95 -7.49
CA VAL A 31 -4.47 27.00 -8.52
C VAL A 31 -4.15 28.33 -7.84
N THR A 32 -2.95 28.44 -7.27
CA THR A 32 -2.46 29.68 -6.67
C THR A 32 -1.26 30.16 -7.47
N SER A 33 -1.30 31.40 -7.98
CA SER A 33 -0.25 32.03 -8.81
C SER A 33 1.11 32.19 -8.10
N CYS A 34 1.24 31.73 -6.86
CA CYS A 34 2.39 31.93 -6.00
C CYS A 34 3.33 30.72 -6.03
N ARG A 35 4.52 30.88 -6.65
CA ARG A 35 5.57 29.87 -6.70
C ARG A 35 6.01 29.34 -5.33
N TRP A 36 5.97 30.20 -4.31
CA TRP A 36 6.34 29.82 -2.93
C TRP A 36 5.34 28.85 -2.29
N ALA A 37 4.04 28.99 -2.59
CA ALA A 37 3.00 28.10 -2.07
C ALA A 37 3.12 26.69 -2.66
N LEU A 38 3.53 26.59 -3.94
CA LEU A 38 3.80 25.32 -4.61
C LEU A 38 4.99 24.58 -3.98
N GLN A 39 6.06 25.31 -3.64
CA GLN A 39 7.22 24.75 -2.95
C GLN A 39 6.89 24.33 -1.51
N LEU A 40 6.00 25.05 -0.84
CA LEU A 40 5.56 24.67 0.50
C LEU A 40 4.68 23.41 0.45
N ALA A 41 3.76 23.34 -0.52
CA ALA A 41 2.88 22.19 -0.71
C ALA A 41 3.66 20.88 -0.95
N SER A 42 4.72 20.92 -1.77
CA SER A 42 5.56 19.73 -2.04
C SER A 42 6.28 19.21 -0.78
N VAL A 43 6.76 20.12 0.08
CA VAL A 43 7.37 19.76 1.37
C VAL A 43 6.31 19.27 2.36
N THR A 44 5.13 19.91 2.41
CA THR A 44 4.02 19.47 3.26
C THR A 44 3.57 18.05 2.93
N ILE A 45 3.50 17.67 1.65
CA ILE A 45 3.18 16.30 1.23
C ILE A 45 4.22 15.31 1.78
N ARG A 46 5.51 15.63 1.69
CA ARG A 46 6.59 14.77 2.24
C ARG A 46 6.43 14.58 3.74
N ILE A 47 6.16 15.66 4.47
CA ILE A 47 5.93 15.61 5.92
C ILE A 47 4.72 14.73 6.23
N ILE A 48 3.60 14.88 5.52
CA ILE A 48 2.39 14.06 5.72
C ILE A 48 2.68 12.58 5.46
N LEU A 49 3.43 12.25 4.40
CA LEU A 49 3.80 10.86 4.10
C LEU A 49 4.64 10.24 5.24
N VAL A 50 5.65 10.95 5.72
CA VAL A 50 6.47 10.49 6.86
C VAL A 50 5.63 10.37 8.13
N LEU A 51 4.77 11.34 8.43
CA LEU A 51 3.86 11.31 9.58
C LEU A 51 2.91 10.12 9.51
N SER A 52 2.36 9.80 8.33
CA SER A 52 1.50 8.62 8.16
C SER A 52 2.25 7.32 8.41
N THR A 53 3.52 7.24 7.98
CA THR A 53 4.40 6.09 8.25
C THR A 53 4.69 5.97 9.74
N LEU A 54 4.94 7.09 10.42
CA LEU A 54 5.12 7.12 11.87
C LEU A 54 3.86 6.68 12.61
N ALA A 55 2.68 7.14 12.17
CA ALA A 55 1.39 6.72 12.73
C ALA A 55 1.14 5.22 12.53
N MET A 56 1.45 4.68 11.35
CA MET A 56 1.37 3.23 11.11
C MET A 56 2.37 2.44 11.97
N ALA A 57 3.57 2.98 12.17
CA ALA A 57 4.59 2.37 13.02
C ALA A 57 4.18 2.34 14.49
N THR A 58 3.50 3.38 15.00
CA THR A 58 3.01 3.42 16.38
C THR A 58 1.80 2.50 16.60
N LEU A 59 0.89 2.43 15.64
CA LEU A 59 -0.25 1.49 15.66
C LEU A 59 0.20 0.04 15.49
N GLY A 60 1.28 -0.19 14.74
CA GLY A 60 1.77 -1.53 14.39
C GLY A 60 2.68 -2.22 15.38
N LYS A 61 3.06 -1.57 16.49
CA LYS A 61 4.05 -2.10 17.44
C LYS A 61 3.67 -3.49 17.98
N HIS A 62 2.38 -3.79 18.04
CA HIS A 62 1.89 -5.07 18.56
C HIS A 62 1.95 -6.20 17.51
N GLN A 63 1.75 -5.91 16.21
CA GLN A 63 1.65 -6.92 15.15
C GLN A 63 2.07 -6.35 13.76
N LEU A 64 3.34 -5.98 13.60
CA LEU A 64 3.87 -5.42 12.34
C LEU A 64 3.63 -6.35 11.13
N GLY A 65 3.80 -7.66 11.33
CA GLY A 65 3.59 -8.66 10.27
C GLY A 65 2.13 -8.75 9.81
N GLY A 66 1.18 -8.54 10.71
CA GLY A 66 -0.25 -8.48 10.38
C GLY A 66 -0.55 -7.30 9.46
N LEU A 67 -0.11 -6.10 9.86
CA LEU A 67 -0.36 -4.88 9.08
C LEU A 67 0.29 -4.90 7.70
N VAL A 68 1.55 -5.35 7.59
CA VAL A 68 2.23 -5.44 6.29
C VAL A 68 1.51 -6.41 5.35
N SER A 69 1.04 -7.55 5.87
CA SER A 69 0.25 -8.50 5.09
C SER A 69 -1.10 -7.92 4.66
N LEU A 70 -1.76 -7.14 5.53
CA LEU A 70 -3.00 -6.44 5.21
C LEU A 70 -2.80 -5.39 4.11
N ILE A 71 -1.78 -4.54 4.23
CA ILE A 71 -1.47 -3.49 3.25
C ILE A 71 -1.10 -4.11 1.90
N GLY A 72 -0.28 -5.17 1.91
CA GLY A 72 0.11 -5.90 0.71
C GLY A 72 -1.07 -6.57 0.02
N ALA A 73 -2.01 -7.14 0.78
CA ALA A 73 -3.25 -7.63 0.21
C ALA A 73 -4.03 -6.46 -0.41
N VAL A 74 -4.33 -5.41 0.37
CA VAL A 74 -5.19 -4.26 0.01
C VAL A 74 -4.70 -3.47 -1.20
N CYS A 75 -3.39 -3.36 -1.36
CA CYS A 75 -2.79 -2.59 -2.45
C CYS A 75 -2.30 -3.49 -3.59
N GLY A 76 -1.69 -4.64 -3.28
CA GLY A 76 -1.04 -5.49 -4.27
C GLY A 76 -2.00 -6.12 -5.27
N VAL A 77 -3.16 -6.60 -4.81
CA VAL A 77 -4.16 -7.24 -5.66
C VAL A 77 -4.73 -6.27 -6.70
N PRO A 78 -5.25 -5.08 -6.34
CA PRO A 78 -5.78 -4.14 -7.32
C PRO A 78 -4.68 -3.64 -8.25
N LEU A 79 -3.46 -3.37 -7.76
CA LEU A 79 -2.35 -2.95 -8.63
C LEU A 79 -2.02 -4.00 -9.70
N ALA A 80 -1.97 -5.28 -9.32
CA ALA A 80 -1.68 -6.39 -10.24
C ALA A 80 -2.77 -6.54 -11.33
N PHE A 81 -4.02 -6.21 -11.03
CA PHE A 81 -5.13 -6.26 -11.99
C PHE A 81 -5.31 -4.95 -12.80
N ILE A 82 -5.03 -3.78 -12.22
CA ILE A 82 -5.19 -2.48 -12.89
C ILE A 82 -4.16 -2.30 -14.01
N PHE A 83 -2.93 -2.74 -13.79
CA PHE A 83 -1.81 -2.54 -14.72
C PHE A 83 -1.99 -3.27 -16.07
N PRO A 84 -2.35 -4.57 -16.13
CA PRO A 84 -2.62 -5.25 -17.40
C PRO A 84 -3.88 -4.70 -18.08
N ALA A 85 -4.89 -4.27 -17.31
CA ALA A 85 -6.12 -3.69 -17.85
C ALA A 85 -5.86 -2.35 -18.57
N LEU A 86 -4.99 -1.50 -18.02
CA LEU A 86 -4.59 -0.23 -18.63
C LEU A 86 -3.82 -0.43 -19.93
N MET A 87 -2.90 -1.39 -19.97
CA MET A 87 -2.15 -1.73 -21.19
C MET A 87 -3.06 -2.27 -22.28
N HIS A 88 -3.99 -3.17 -21.94
CA HIS A 88 -4.95 -3.69 -22.91
C HIS A 88 -5.86 -2.57 -23.46
N LEU A 89 -6.35 -1.66 -22.62
CA LEU A 89 -7.17 -0.52 -23.04
C LEU A 89 -6.45 0.41 -24.03
N LYS A 90 -5.18 0.72 -23.76
CA LYS A 90 -4.40 1.64 -24.58
C LYS A 90 -4.04 1.06 -25.96
N LEU A 91 -3.95 -0.27 -26.06
CA LEU A 91 -3.52 -0.96 -27.29
C LEU A 91 -4.66 -1.25 -28.30
N ARG A 92 -5.94 -1.12 -27.92
CA ARG A 92 -7.08 -1.40 -28.81
C ARG A 92 -8.17 -0.35 -28.64
N ARG A 93 -8.51 0.39 -29.71
CA ARG A 93 -9.66 1.31 -29.76
C ARG A 93 -10.96 0.48 -29.63
N PRO A 94 -11.79 0.67 -28.58
CA PRO A 94 -12.87 -0.26 -28.26
C PRO A 94 -14.12 -0.04 -29.15
N GLN A 95 -14.58 -1.11 -29.80
CA GLN A 95 -15.88 -1.16 -30.52
C GLN A 95 -16.87 -2.17 -29.89
N GLN A 96 -16.50 -2.89 -28.82
CA GLN A 96 -17.29 -4.05 -28.34
C GLN A 96 -17.61 -4.03 -26.85
N PHE A 97 -18.89 -4.29 -26.52
CA PHE A 97 -19.44 -4.45 -25.16
C PHE A 97 -18.66 -5.46 -24.29
N LEU A 98 -18.06 -6.48 -24.90
CA LEU A 98 -17.20 -7.48 -24.23
C LEU A 98 -16.05 -6.86 -23.42
N ARG A 99 -15.49 -5.74 -23.88
CA ARG A 99 -14.45 -5.02 -23.12
C ARG A 99 -14.98 -4.34 -21.88
N ARG A 100 -16.20 -3.81 -21.94
CA ARG A 100 -16.86 -3.15 -20.81
C ARG A 100 -17.17 -4.16 -19.70
N LEU A 101 -17.61 -5.36 -20.08
CA LEU A 101 -17.81 -6.47 -19.15
C LEU A 101 -16.49 -6.96 -18.54
N SER A 102 -15.42 -7.10 -19.33
CA SER A 102 -14.10 -7.51 -18.82
C SER A 102 -13.56 -6.53 -17.78
N HIS A 103 -13.71 -5.22 -17.97
CA HIS A 103 -13.34 -4.24 -16.94
C HIS A 103 -14.15 -4.42 -15.67
N TYR A 104 -15.45 -4.64 -15.79
CA TYR A 104 -16.32 -4.82 -14.64
C TYR A 104 -15.99 -6.11 -13.87
N LEU A 105 -15.72 -7.21 -14.57
CA LEU A 105 -15.31 -8.48 -13.95
C LEU A 105 -13.94 -8.40 -13.28
N ILE A 106 -12.98 -7.69 -13.85
CA ILE A 106 -11.65 -7.49 -13.25
C ILE A 106 -11.76 -6.65 -11.97
N VAL A 107 -12.55 -5.57 -12.00
CA VAL A 107 -12.79 -4.74 -10.81
C VAL A 107 -13.53 -5.54 -9.73
N LEU A 108 -14.58 -6.28 -10.11
CA LEU A 108 -15.38 -7.09 -9.19
C LEU A 108 -14.58 -8.22 -8.54
N SER A 109 -13.83 -8.98 -9.35
CA SER A 109 -12.98 -10.07 -8.84
C SER A 109 -11.86 -9.53 -7.96
N GLY A 110 -11.26 -8.39 -8.31
CA GLY A 110 -10.29 -7.69 -7.46
C GLY A 110 -10.88 -7.34 -6.10
N PHE A 111 -12.06 -6.69 -6.07
CA PHE A 111 -12.73 -6.32 -4.81
C PHE A 111 -13.14 -7.54 -3.98
N ALA A 112 -13.60 -8.62 -4.63
CA ALA A 112 -13.99 -9.86 -3.95
C ALA A 112 -12.79 -10.55 -3.30
N VAL A 113 -11.69 -10.73 -4.04
CA VAL A 113 -10.43 -11.27 -3.51
C VAL A 113 -9.88 -10.37 -2.41
N GLN A 114 -10.05 -9.05 -2.57
CA GLN A 114 -9.61 -8.09 -1.58
C GLN A 114 -10.30 -8.26 -0.23
N GLY A 115 -11.64 -8.29 -0.26
CA GLY A 115 -12.46 -8.49 0.94
C GLY A 115 -12.17 -9.85 1.59
N PHE A 116 -12.04 -10.90 0.78
CA PHE A 116 -11.72 -12.23 1.28
C PHE A 116 -10.34 -12.28 1.96
N SER A 117 -9.31 -11.69 1.36
CA SER A 117 -7.98 -11.68 1.96
C SER A 117 -7.95 -10.87 3.26
N VAL A 118 -8.60 -9.71 3.30
CA VAL A 118 -8.71 -8.90 4.52
C VAL A 118 -9.43 -9.66 5.63
N TYR A 119 -10.52 -10.36 5.29
CA TYR A 119 -11.26 -11.18 6.23
C TYR A 119 -10.41 -12.31 6.84
N ASN A 120 -9.66 -13.05 6.00
CA ASN A 120 -8.75 -14.10 6.47
C ASN A 120 -7.60 -13.54 7.32
N THR A 121 -7.11 -12.35 6.98
CA THR A 121 -6.05 -11.68 7.74
C THR A 121 -6.56 -11.29 9.13
N ILE A 122 -7.70 -10.61 9.24
CA ILE A 122 -8.26 -10.17 10.52
C ILE A 122 -8.62 -11.37 11.42
N SER A 123 -9.27 -12.40 10.85
CA SER A 123 -9.62 -13.61 11.60
C SER A 123 -8.38 -14.41 12.05
N GLY A 124 -7.30 -14.38 11.24
CA GLY A 124 -6.02 -14.98 11.60
C GLY A 124 -5.26 -14.26 12.71
N TRP A 125 -5.50 -12.96 12.93
CA TRP A 125 -4.80 -12.21 13.98
C TRP A 125 -5.24 -12.64 15.38
N HIS A 126 -6.52 -12.95 15.56
CA HIS A 126 -7.03 -13.46 16.84
C HIS A 126 -6.39 -14.80 17.23
N ARG A 127 -6.01 -15.62 16.24
CA ARG A 127 -5.39 -16.93 16.47
C ARG A 127 -3.88 -16.86 16.72
N LYS A 128 -3.19 -15.81 16.24
CA LYS A 128 -1.73 -15.65 16.40
C LYS A 128 -1.30 -15.19 17.80
N SER A 129 -2.20 -14.58 18.56
CA SER A 129 -1.93 -14.20 19.96
C SER A 129 -1.68 -15.40 20.89
N ASP A 130 -2.12 -16.60 20.53
CA ASP A 130 -1.95 -17.83 21.35
C ASP A 130 -0.60 -18.55 21.16
N TYR A 131 0.17 -18.25 20.10
CA TYR A 131 1.47 -18.91 19.88
C TYR A 131 2.62 -18.24 20.66
N GLY A 132 2.38 -17.08 21.29
CA GLY A 132 3.36 -16.43 22.17
C GLY A 132 3.52 -17.12 23.54
N SER A 133 2.57 -17.99 23.91
CA SER A 133 2.55 -18.76 25.16
C SER A 133 2.90 -20.24 24.97
N ALA A 134 3.18 -20.67 23.73
CA ALA A 134 3.50 -22.07 23.39
C ALA A 134 5.01 -22.32 23.24
N CYS A 135 5.87 -21.59 23.96
CA CYS A 135 7.20 -22.08 24.23
C CYS A 135 7.08 -23.10 25.37
N PRO A 136 7.21 -24.42 25.12
CA PRO A 136 7.50 -25.31 26.22
C PRO A 136 8.84 -24.86 26.82
N ASN A 137 8.84 -24.65 28.13
CA ASN A 137 10.04 -24.68 28.93
C ASN A 137 10.78 -25.99 28.63
N VAL A 138 11.79 -25.93 27.78
CA VAL A 138 12.87 -26.90 27.80
C VAL A 138 13.56 -26.68 29.14
N ASN A 139 13.03 -27.37 30.17
CA ASN A 139 13.81 -27.75 31.33
C ASN A 139 14.96 -28.59 30.78
N LEU A 140 16.08 -27.92 30.56
CA LEU A 140 17.37 -28.54 30.34
C LEU A 140 17.82 -29.09 31.70
N SER A 141 17.25 -30.23 32.08
CA SER A 141 17.81 -31.12 33.08
C SER A 141 18.60 -32.18 32.32
N ASP A 142 19.92 -32.05 32.40
CA ASP A 142 21.00 -33.05 32.31
C ASP A 142 22.25 -32.46 31.63
#